data_AF-A0A957GMU9-F1
#
_entry.id   AF-A0A957GMU9-F1
#
_cell.length_a   1.000
_cell.length_b   1.000
_cell.length_c   1.000
_cell.angle_alpha   90.00
_cell.angle_beta   90.00
_cell.angle_gamma   90.00
#
_symmetry.space_group_name_H-M   'P 1'
#
loop_
_entity.id
_entity.type
_entity.pdbx_description
1 polymer ?
#
loop_
_entity_poly.entity_id
_entity_poly.type
_entity_poly.pdbx_seq_one_letter_code
_entity_poly.pdbx_strand_id
1 'polypeptide(L)'
;MAKFLLRRVIFLLFTLIVVSIAVFAVTEIAPGNIAVNTLGNTITPAQEASFNAQHGLGESARTRYIRWLFGSDWQAEELVGHPITRIFDEQSGQYSWWAVAEDGSLFQNSTVDGEQIIRSVRQPDGTLVAEPVPGNPWTVNDEGVEVFWGVDDDGHAAMWVRGDDLETWKLTAATWTSAAGAPREYIPLQRGLLRGDPGVSFQSRRPVAETLLR
;
A
#
# COMPACT_ATOMS: atom_id res chain seq x y z
N MET A 1 36.11 14.34 -21.77
CA MET A 1 35.36 13.07 -21.79
C MET A 1 34.22 13.04 -20.77
N ALA A 2 34.46 13.28 -19.47
CA ALA A 2 33.42 13.25 -18.43
C ALA A 2 32.21 14.16 -18.71
N LYS A 3 32.43 15.41 -19.16
CA LYS A 3 31.34 16.34 -19.52
C LYS A 3 30.47 15.85 -20.68
N PHE A 4 31.06 15.19 -21.67
CA PHE A 4 30.33 14.59 -22.80
C PHE A 4 29.51 13.38 -22.35
N LEU A 5 30.11 12.51 -21.52
CA LEU A 5 29.45 11.34 -20.99
C LEU A 5 28.27 11.73 -20.07
N LEU A 6 28.47 12.70 -19.16
CA LEU A 6 27.43 13.23 -18.28
C LEU A 6 26.26 13.81 -19.08
N ARG A 7 26.54 14.64 -20.08
CA ARG A 7 25.50 15.18 -20.96
C ARG A 7 24.69 14.06 -21.62
N ARG A 8 25.37 13.02 -22.12
CA ARG A 8 24.71 11.88 -22.77
C ARG A 8 23.84 11.08 -21.81
N VAL A 9 24.32 10.82 -20.59
CA VAL A 9 23.54 10.14 -19.55
C VAL A 9 22.29 10.94 -19.18
N ILE A 10 22.40 12.25 -19.02
CA ILE A 10 21.24 13.12 -18.74
C ILE A 10 20.20 13.04 -19.87
N PHE A 11 20.62 13.15 -21.13
CA PHE A 11 19.70 13.02 -22.27
C PHE A 11 19.05 11.64 -22.34
N LEU A 12 19.79 10.57 -22.02
CA LEU A 12 19.25 9.22 -21.99
C LEU A 12 18.20 9.06 -20.89
N LEU A 13 18.49 9.53 -19.67
CA LEU A 13 17.53 9.51 -18.56
C LEU A 13 16.29 10.34 -18.88
N PHE A 14 16.46 11.53 -19.46
CA PHE A 14 15.36 12.37 -19.88
C PHE A 14 14.45 11.67 -20.89
N THR A 15 15.02 11.06 -21.94
CA THR A 15 14.24 10.29 -22.91
C THR A 15 13.51 9.12 -22.25
N LEU A 16 14.16 8.41 -21.32
CA LEU A 16 13.54 7.29 -20.61
C LEU A 16 12.36 7.73 -19.74
N ILE A 17 12.47 8.87 -19.06
CA ILE A 17 11.38 9.49 -18.30
C ILE A 17 10.23 9.86 -19.24
N VAL A 18 10.50 10.53 -20.36
CA VAL A 18 9.46 10.93 -21.32
C VAL A 18 8.72 9.72 -21.89
N VAL A 19 9.45 8.68 -22.30
CA VAL A 19 8.85 7.43 -22.78
C VAL A 19 8.03 6.75 -21.68
N SER A 20 8.55 6.70 -20.45
CA SER A 20 7.85 6.13 -19.30
C SER A 20 6.52 6.85 -19.02
N ILE A 21 6.52 8.18 -19.00
CA ILE A 21 5.30 8.99 -18.82
C ILE A 21 4.32 8.73 -19.97
N ALA A 22 4.80 8.67 -21.22
CA ALA A 22 3.94 8.42 -22.37
C ALA A 22 3.26 7.05 -22.30
N VAL A 23 4.02 6.00 -21.95
CA VAL A 23 3.47 4.64 -21.76
C VAL A 23 2.43 4.64 -20.64
N PHE A 24 2.74 5.26 -19.50
CA PHE A 24 1.82 5.35 -18.37
C PHE A 24 0.53 6.11 -18.73
N ALA A 25 0.64 7.21 -19.47
CA ALA A 25 -0.52 7.98 -19.91
C ALA A 25 -1.41 7.17 -20.87
N VAL A 26 -0.82 6.41 -21.79
CA VAL A 26 -1.58 5.54 -22.69
C VAL A 26 -2.31 4.44 -21.91
N THR A 27 -1.67 3.85 -20.90
CA THR A 27 -2.33 2.84 -20.05
C THR A 27 -3.44 3.43 -19.18
N GLU A 28 -3.29 4.67 -18.73
CA GLU A 28 -4.28 5.36 -17.90
C GLU A 28 -5.54 5.73 -18.70
N ILE A 29 -5.37 6.11 -19.97
CA ILE A 29 -6.49 6.44 -20.88
C ILE A 29 -7.17 5.17 -21.40
N ALA A 30 -6.52 4.01 -21.27
CA ALA A 30 -7.07 2.75 -21.77
C ALA A 30 -8.43 2.48 -21.12
N PRO A 31 -9.48 2.19 -21.92
CA PRO A 31 -10.79 1.90 -21.36
C PRO A 31 -10.74 0.58 -20.57
N GLY A 32 -11.20 0.61 -19.33
CA GLY A 32 -11.27 -0.58 -18.50
C GLY A 32 -11.43 -0.22 -17.04
N ASN A 33 -12.29 -0.95 -16.34
CA ASN A 33 -12.42 -0.83 -14.90
C ASN A 33 -11.60 -1.94 -14.25
N ILE A 34 -10.50 -1.57 -13.57
CA ILE A 34 -9.56 -2.51 -12.96
C ILE A 34 -10.26 -3.36 -11.90
N ALA A 35 -11.18 -2.77 -11.11
CA ALA A 35 -11.96 -3.48 -10.11
C ALA A 35 -12.85 -4.54 -10.77
N VAL A 36 -13.59 -4.19 -11.82
CA VAL A 36 -14.46 -5.13 -12.56
C VAL A 36 -13.64 -6.23 -13.24
N ASN A 37 -12.49 -5.88 -13.84
CA ASN A 37 -11.61 -6.85 -14.48
C ASN A 37 -10.98 -7.83 -13.48
N THR A 38 -10.81 -7.43 -12.22
CA THR A 38 -10.18 -8.24 -11.17
C THR A 38 -11.22 -9.03 -10.37
N LEU A 39 -12.30 -8.38 -9.95
CA LEU A 39 -13.31 -8.92 -9.04
C LEU A 39 -14.53 -9.52 -9.78
N GLY A 40 -14.70 -9.21 -11.06
CA GLY A 40 -15.79 -9.68 -11.92
C GLY A 40 -16.91 -8.67 -12.14
N ASN A 41 -17.83 -9.01 -13.04
CA ASN A 41 -18.91 -8.13 -13.50
C ASN A 41 -20.10 -8.00 -12.52
N THR A 42 -20.05 -8.69 -11.38
CA THR A 42 -21.16 -8.75 -10.41
C THR A 42 -20.87 -7.99 -9.12
N ILE A 43 -19.84 -7.13 -9.10
CA ILE A 43 -19.48 -6.35 -7.92
C ILE A 43 -20.48 -5.23 -7.64
N THR A 44 -20.71 -4.94 -6.37
CA THR A 44 -21.51 -3.78 -5.96
C THR A 44 -20.68 -2.50 -6.05
N PRO A 45 -21.30 -1.31 -6.19
CA PRO A 45 -20.57 -0.04 -6.17
C PRO A 45 -19.75 0.18 -4.90
N ALA A 46 -20.20 -0.34 -3.75
CA ALA A 46 -19.46 -0.27 -2.50
C ALA A 46 -18.19 -1.15 -2.52
N GLN A 47 -18.29 -2.36 -3.06
CA GLN A 47 -17.13 -3.26 -3.24
C GLN A 47 -16.12 -2.67 -4.21
N GLU A 48 -16.60 -2.05 -5.29
CA GLU A 48 -15.77 -1.36 -6.26
C GLU A 48 -15.02 -0.17 -5.63
N ALA A 49 -15.73 0.68 -4.89
CA ALA A 49 -15.13 1.83 -4.21
C ALA A 49 -14.08 1.39 -3.17
N SER A 50 -14.40 0.36 -2.38
CA SER A 50 -13.46 -0.25 -1.42
C SER A 50 -12.21 -0.78 -2.10
N PHE A 51 -12.35 -1.51 -3.22
CA PHE A 51 -11.21 -2.01 -3.98
C PHE A 51 -10.35 -0.88 -4.55
N ASN A 52 -10.99 0.14 -5.13
CA ASN A 52 -10.29 1.29 -5.70
C ASN A 52 -9.53 2.09 -4.63
N ALA A 53 -10.10 2.21 -3.42
CA ALA A 53 -9.46 2.87 -2.29
C ALA A 53 -8.22 2.07 -1.83
N GLN A 54 -8.39 0.77 -1.53
CA GLN A 54 -7.30 -0.10 -1.09
C GLN A 54 -6.13 -0.12 -2.08
N HIS A 55 -6.41 -0.08 -3.39
CA HIS A 55 -5.39 -0.13 -4.43
C HIS A 55 -4.91 1.24 -4.94
N GLY A 56 -5.35 2.36 -4.32
CA GLY A 56 -4.95 3.71 -4.73
C GLY A 56 -5.42 4.10 -6.15
N LEU A 57 -6.39 3.38 -6.72
CA LEU A 57 -6.92 3.61 -8.06
C LEU A 57 -7.76 4.88 -8.15
N GLY A 58 -8.30 5.34 -7.02
CA GLY A 58 -9.02 6.61 -6.92
C GLY A 58 -8.12 7.86 -6.92
N GLU A 59 -6.80 7.71 -6.79
CA GLU A 59 -5.89 8.85 -6.68
C GLU A 59 -5.64 9.56 -8.01
N SER A 60 -4.95 10.70 -7.96
CA SER A 60 -4.52 11.36 -9.20
C SER A 60 -3.48 10.51 -9.94
N ALA A 61 -3.54 10.49 -11.28
CA ALA A 61 -2.58 9.76 -12.11
C ALA A 61 -1.12 10.16 -11.82
N ARG A 62 -0.90 11.43 -11.44
CA ARG A 62 0.43 11.93 -11.02
C ARG A 62 0.92 11.23 -9.76
N THR A 63 0.07 11.10 -8.75
CA THR A 63 0.41 10.42 -7.48
C THR A 63 0.76 8.96 -7.73
N ARG A 64 -0.08 8.24 -8.49
CA ARG A 64 0.19 6.84 -8.85
C ARG A 64 1.49 6.68 -9.62
N TYR A 65 1.78 7.55 -10.58
CA TYR A 65 3.04 7.50 -11.35
C TYR A 65 4.26 7.69 -10.45
N ILE A 66 4.24 8.69 -9.56
CA ILE A 66 5.34 8.96 -8.64
C ILE A 66 5.57 7.76 -7.71
N ARG A 67 4.50 7.23 -7.11
CA ARG A 67 4.57 6.06 -6.22
C ARG A 67 5.05 4.81 -6.96
N TRP A 68 4.62 4.61 -8.20
CA TRP A 68 5.09 3.49 -9.02
C TRP A 68 6.57 3.63 -9.38
N LEU A 69 7.06 4.84 -9.67
CA LEU A 69 8.44 5.06 -10.09
C LEU A 69 9.43 4.99 -8.91
N PHE A 70 9.11 5.71 -7.82
CA PHE A 70 10.00 5.89 -6.68
C PHE A 70 9.67 5.01 -5.48
N GLY A 71 8.44 4.47 -5.42
CA GLY A 71 7.87 3.81 -4.26
C GLY A 71 7.02 4.76 -3.41
N SER A 72 6.38 4.20 -2.40
CA SER A 72 5.46 4.90 -1.47
C SER A 72 5.84 4.71 0.00
N ASP A 73 6.82 3.86 0.29
CA ASP A 73 7.36 3.63 1.62
C ASP A 73 7.85 4.92 2.29
N TRP A 74 8.60 5.78 1.60
CA TRP A 74 9.06 7.06 2.16
C TRP A 74 7.91 7.99 2.60
N GLN A 75 6.82 8.04 1.82
CA GLN A 75 5.64 8.83 2.17
C GLN A 75 4.92 8.20 3.37
N ALA A 76 4.84 6.88 3.38
CA ALA A 76 4.24 6.13 4.46
C ALA A 76 5.04 6.25 5.76
N GLU A 77 6.38 6.25 5.71
CA GLU A 77 7.25 6.46 6.87
C GLU A 77 7.01 7.82 7.53
N GLU A 78 6.81 8.86 6.72
CA GLU A 78 6.50 10.21 7.22
C GLU A 78 5.14 10.26 7.93
N LEU A 79 4.11 9.61 7.37
CA LEU A 79 2.76 9.61 7.93
C LEU A 79 2.61 8.69 9.15
N VAL A 80 3.21 7.50 9.09
CA VAL A 80 3.18 6.50 10.16
C VAL A 80 4.11 6.88 11.31
N GLY A 81 5.16 7.67 11.04
CA GLY A 81 6.15 8.08 12.05
C GLY A 81 7.14 6.98 12.43
N HIS A 82 7.19 5.89 11.66
CA HIS A 82 8.09 4.76 11.87
C HIS A 82 8.71 4.33 10.53
N PRO A 83 9.98 3.87 10.53
CA PRO A 83 10.57 3.25 9.34
C PRO A 83 9.74 2.06 8.86
N ILE A 84 9.68 1.84 7.55
CA ILE A 84 8.88 0.80 6.93
C ILE A 84 9.80 -0.15 6.19
N THR A 85 9.63 -1.45 6.43
CA THR A 85 10.42 -2.49 5.81
C THR A 85 9.56 -3.55 5.17
N ARG A 86 10.09 -4.18 4.12
CA ARG A 86 9.49 -5.34 3.48
C ARG A 86 10.33 -6.56 3.80
N ILE A 87 9.72 -7.56 4.41
CA ILE A 87 10.37 -8.85 4.70
C ILE A 87 9.71 -9.97 3.92
N PHE A 88 10.48 -11.00 3.62
CA PHE A 88 9.93 -12.25 3.11
C PHE A 88 9.49 -13.10 4.31
N ASP A 89 8.22 -13.46 4.34
CA ASP A 89 7.69 -14.36 5.35
C ASP A 89 7.76 -15.80 4.85
N GLU A 90 8.59 -16.61 5.51
CA GLU A 90 8.80 -18.02 5.18
C GLU A 90 7.54 -18.88 5.41
N GLN A 91 6.65 -18.49 6.33
CA GLN A 91 5.43 -19.25 6.62
C GLN A 91 4.39 -19.09 5.52
N SER A 92 4.14 -17.85 5.09
CA SER A 92 3.20 -17.53 4.00
C SER A 92 3.82 -17.63 2.61
N GLY A 93 5.15 -17.70 2.52
CA GLY A 93 5.92 -17.72 1.27
C GLY A 93 5.74 -16.44 0.45
N GLN A 94 5.53 -15.30 1.12
CA GLN A 94 5.16 -14.02 0.51
C GLN A 94 5.90 -12.86 1.17
N TYR A 95 6.08 -11.76 0.45
CA TYR A 95 6.55 -10.52 1.05
C TYR A 95 5.41 -9.82 1.79
N SER A 96 5.72 -9.30 2.98
CA SER A 96 4.82 -8.47 3.78
C SER A 96 5.53 -7.20 4.24
N TRP A 97 4.75 -6.14 4.42
CA TRP A 97 5.23 -4.84 4.86
C TRP A 97 4.99 -4.65 6.36
N TRP A 98 5.97 -4.04 7.03
CA TRP A 98 5.99 -3.88 8.47
C TRP A 98 6.52 -2.50 8.84
N ALA A 99 5.94 -1.89 9.87
CA ALA A 99 6.57 -0.78 10.56
C ALA A 99 7.64 -1.31 11.53
N VAL A 100 8.70 -0.54 11.72
CA VAL A 100 9.83 -0.87 12.61
C VAL A 100 9.77 0.02 13.84
N ALA A 101 9.61 -0.59 15.01
CA ALA A 101 9.66 0.12 16.29
C ALA A 101 11.09 0.52 16.66
N GLU A 102 11.25 1.40 17.65
CA GLU A 102 12.57 1.87 18.12
C GLU A 102 13.46 0.73 18.65
N ASP A 103 12.86 -0.33 19.19
CA ASP A 103 13.55 -1.53 19.66
C ASP A 103 13.88 -2.53 18.53
N GLY A 104 13.54 -2.20 17.28
CA GLY A 104 13.71 -3.05 16.10
C GLY A 104 12.62 -4.10 15.90
N SER A 105 11.60 -4.16 16.77
CA SER A 105 10.46 -5.05 16.58
C SER A 105 9.63 -4.62 15.36
N LEU A 106 9.12 -5.62 14.64
CA LEU A 106 8.27 -5.39 13.47
C LEU A 106 6.82 -5.45 13.90
N PHE A 107 6.02 -4.47 13.48
CA PHE A 107 4.60 -4.46 13.81
C PHE A 107 3.71 -4.01 12.65
N GLN A 108 2.46 -4.44 12.74
CA GLN A 108 1.34 -4.02 11.90
C GLN A 108 0.18 -3.56 12.81
N ASN A 109 -0.78 -2.87 12.23
CA ASN A 109 -1.90 -2.28 12.91
C ASN A 109 -3.21 -2.72 12.25
N SER A 110 -4.20 -2.97 13.08
CA SER A 110 -5.57 -3.23 12.64
C SER A 110 -6.55 -2.71 13.69
N THR A 111 -7.83 -2.70 13.34
CA THR A 111 -8.90 -2.43 14.28
C THR A 111 -10.06 -3.37 13.97
N VAL A 112 -10.85 -3.67 14.99
CA VAL A 112 -12.05 -4.50 14.88
C VAL A 112 -13.32 -3.66 14.96
N ASP A 113 -13.26 -2.51 15.64
CA ASP A 113 -14.39 -1.66 15.98
C ASP A 113 -14.24 -0.21 15.51
N GLY A 114 -13.09 0.18 14.94
CA GLY A 114 -12.81 1.56 14.54
C GLY A 114 -12.48 2.50 15.71
N GLU A 115 -12.44 2.00 16.95
CA GLU A 115 -12.15 2.78 18.15
C GLU A 115 -10.81 2.38 18.81
N GLN A 116 -10.54 1.08 18.88
CA GLN A 116 -9.32 0.54 19.45
C GLN A 116 -8.39 0.04 18.33
N ILE A 117 -7.19 0.61 18.28
CA ILE A 117 -6.12 0.12 17.42
C ILE A 117 -5.41 -1.03 18.13
N ILE A 118 -5.35 -2.17 17.45
CA ILE A 118 -4.58 -3.34 17.81
C ILE A 118 -3.26 -3.28 17.06
N ARG A 119 -2.16 -3.51 17.77
CA ARG A 119 -0.82 -3.67 17.20
C ARG A 119 -0.44 -5.14 17.25
N SER A 120 -0.17 -5.71 16.09
CA SER A 120 0.36 -7.06 15.93
C SER A 120 1.87 -7.00 15.80
N VAL A 121 2.59 -7.38 16.87
CA VAL A 121 4.06 -7.42 16.91
C VAL A 121 4.57 -8.80 16.50
N ARG A 122 5.46 -8.83 15.52
CA ARG A 122 6.09 -10.07 15.04
C ARG A 122 7.21 -10.52 15.97
N GLN A 123 7.11 -11.74 16.46
CA GLN A 123 8.11 -12.39 17.30
C GLN A 123 9.25 -13.00 16.46
N PRO A 124 10.40 -13.31 17.07
CA PRO A 124 11.53 -13.95 16.38
C PRO A 124 11.18 -15.29 15.73
N ASP A 125 10.21 -16.03 16.28
CA ASP A 125 9.72 -17.32 15.75
C ASP A 125 8.70 -17.15 14.59
N GLY A 126 8.38 -15.91 14.23
CA GLY A 126 7.42 -15.57 13.19
C GLY A 126 5.97 -15.50 13.65
N THR A 127 5.67 -15.81 14.91
CA THR A 127 4.33 -15.63 15.47
C THR A 127 3.99 -14.15 15.68
N LEU A 128 2.70 -13.82 15.68
CA LEU A 128 2.21 -12.46 15.93
C LEU A 128 1.58 -12.39 17.31
N VAL A 129 1.98 -11.40 18.10
CA VAL A 129 1.37 -11.08 19.38
C VAL A 129 0.58 -9.78 19.21
N ALA A 130 -0.74 -9.89 19.30
CA ALA A 130 -1.66 -8.78 19.17
C ALA A 130 -1.91 -8.14 20.53
N GLU A 131 -1.58 -6.86 20.66
CA GLU A 131 -1.79 -6.07 21.88
C GLU A 131 -2.44 -4.73 21.52
N PRO A 132 -3.37 -4.20 22.35
CA PRO A 132 -3.85 -2.85 22.18
C PRO A 132 -2.70 -1.86 22.20
N VAL A 133 -2.72 -0.86 21.30
CA VAL A 133 -1.69 0.19 21.33
C VAL A 133 -1.75 0.91 22.67
N PRO A 134 -0.63 1.01 23.42
CA PRO A 134 -0.64 1.65 24.73
C PRO A 134 -0.92 3.16 24.61
N GLY A 135 -1.73 3.68 25.52
CA GLY A 135 -2.05 5.11 25.58
C GLY A 135 -3.09 5.55 24.56
N ASN A 136 -3.00 6.82 24.12
CA ASN A 136 -3.86 7.36 23.07
C ASN A 136 -3.07 7.42 21.76
N PRO A 137 -3.33 6.52 20.78
CA PRO A 137 -2.63 6.54 19.50
C PRO A 137 -3.15 7.62 18.54
N TRP A 138 -4.30 8.25 18.85
CA TRP A 138 -4.99 9.15 17.95
C TRP A 138 -4.37 10.55 17.96
N THR A 139 -4.24 11.13 16.77
CA THR A 139 -3.74 12.49 16.54
C THR A 139 -4.80 13.32 15.84
N VAL A 140 -4.93 14.60 16.17
CA VAL A 140 -5.91 15.49 15.54
C VAL A 140 -5.29 16.09 14.28
N ASN A 141 -5.92 15.88 13.13
CA ASN A 141 -5.48 16.45 11.85
C ASN A 141 -5.94 17.91 11.68
N ASP A 142 -5.57 18.54 10.55
CA ASP A 142 -5.94 19.92 10.22
C ASP A 142 -7.47 20.16 10.12
N GLU A 143 -8.25 19.10 9.94
CA GLU A 143 -9.71 19.13 9.87
C GLU A 143 -10.38 18.97 11.25
N GLY A 144 -9.58 18.80 12.32
CA GLY A 144 -10.09 18.58 13.67
C GLY A 144 -10.56 17.15 13.94
N VAL A 145 -10.19 16.19 13.08
CA VAL A 145 -10.58 14.78 13.17
C VAL A 145 -9.46 13.97 13.81
N GLU A 146 -9.83 13.05 14.72
CA GLU A 146 -8.89 12.10 15.34
C GLU A 146 -8.54 10.99 14.35
N VAL A 147 -7.27 10.96 13.92
CA VAL A 147 -6.73 10.02 12.95
C VAL A 147 -5.55 9.24 13.51
N PHE A 148 -5.37 8.02 13.01
CA PHE A 148 -4.22 7.18 13.28
C PHE A 148 -3.65 6.65 11.96
N TRP A 149 -2.35 6.81 11.74
CA TRP A 149 -1.64 6.22 10.61
C TRP A 149 -0.83 5.01 11.09
N GLY A 150 -0.92 3.91 10.36
CA GLY A 150 -0.20 2.67 10.64
C GLY A 150 -0.01 1.82 9.39
N VAL A 151 0.66 0.68 9.53
CA VAL A 151 0.83 -0.29 8.44
C VAL A 151 -0.17 -1.43 8.66
N ASP A 152 -1.05 -1.69 7.70
CA ASP A 152 -2.00 -2.80 7.80
C ASP A 152 -1.38 -4.16 7.42
N ASP A 153 -2.16 -5.23 7.56
CA ASP A 153 -1.75 -6.59 7.22
C ASP A 153 -1.85 -6.91 5.71
N ASP A 154 -2.42 -6.02 4.91
CA ASP A 154 -2.55 -6.16 3.46
C ASP A 154 -1.45 -5.44 2.66
N GLY A 155 -0.56 -4.72 3.34
CA GLY A 155 0.55 -4.01 2.72
C GLY A 155 0.23 -2.59 2.28
N HIS A 156 -0.59 -1.88 3.05
CA HIS A 156 -0.84 -0.45 2.90
C HIS A 156 -0.35 0.31 4.14
N ALA A 157 0.06 1.56 3.94
CA ALA A 157 -0.05 2.56 4.99
C ALA A 157 -1.51 3.00 5.04
N ALA A 158 -2.15 2.86 6.18
CA ALA A 158 -3.59 3.05 6.31
C ALA A 158 -3.90 4.10 7.36
N MET A 159 -4.89 4.95 7.07
CA MET A 159 -5.38 5.97 7.98
C MET A 159 -6.73 5.56 8.54
N TRP A 160 -6.78 5.32 9.84
CA TRP A 160 -8.03 5.13 10.57
C TRP A 160 -8.51 6.46 11.11
N VAL A 161 -9.83 6.61 11.17
CA VAL A 161 -10.51 7.74 11.82
C VAL A 161 -11.26 7.19 13.01
N ARG A 162 -11.13 7.82 14.18
CA ARG A 162 -11.79 7.32 15.38
C ARG A 162 -13.30 7.45 15.26
N GLY A 163 -14.02 6.35 15.50
CA GLY A 163 -15.48 6.32 15.46
C GLY A 163 -16.07 6.28 14.05
N ASP A 164 -15.23 6.15 13.02
CA ASP A 164 -15.69 5.79 11.68
C ASP A 164 -16.04 4.30 11.62
N ASP A 165 -17.27 4.00 11.21
CA ASP A 165 -17.74 2.63 10.94
C ASP A 165 -17.74 2.34 9.43
N LEU A 166 -16.58 2.55 8.79
CA LEU A 166 -16.41 2.21 7.38
C LEU A 166 -16.28 0.69 7.22
N GLU A 167 -16.97 0.13 6.23
CA GLU A 167 -16.84 -1.28 5.88
C GLU A 167 -15.76 -1.47 4.81
N THR A 168 -14.79 -2.35 5.07
CA THR A 168 -13.85 -2.80 4.03
C THR A 168 -14.36 -4.09 3.44
N TRP A 169 -14.42 -4.15 2.11
CA TRP A 169 -14.84 -5.34 1.38
C TRP A 169 -13.62 -6.08 0.86
N LYS A 170 -13.51 -7.36 1.22
CA LYS A 170 -12.50 -8.28 0.71
C LYS A 170 -13.17 -9.50 0.08
N LEU A 171 -12.70 -9.91 -1.09
CA LEU A 171 -13.10 -11.15 -1.74
C LEU A 171 -12.10 -12.26 -1.35
N THR A 172 -12.55 -13.24 -0.57
CA THR A 172 -11.73 -14.38 -0.12
C THR A 172 -12.37 -15.67 -0.60
N ALA A 173 -11.68 -16.44 -1.45
CA ALA A 173 -12.10 -17.77 -1.93
C ALA A 173 -13.59 -17.84 -2.36
N ALA A 174 -14.03 -16.86 -3.17
CA ALA A 174 -15.40 -16.67 -3.68
C ALA A 174 -16.48 -16.20 -2.68
N THR A 175 -16.10 -15.84 -1.45
CA THR A 175 -17.01 -15.21 -0.48
C THR A 175 -16.58 -13.78 -0.18
N TRP A 176 -17.54 -12.86 -0.16
CA TRP A 176 -17.31 -11.49 0.30
C TRP A 176 -17.35 -11.45 1.81
N THR A 177 -16.32 -10.87 2.42
CA THR A 177 -16.28 -10.57 3.84
C THR A 177 -16.18 -9.06 4.02
N SER A 178 -17.06 -8.50 4.85
CA SER A 178 -16.92 -7.13 5.34
C SER A 178 -16.24 -7.16 6.72
N ALA A 179 -15.40 -6.17 6.98
CA ALA A 179 -14.89 -5.87 8.31
C ALA A 179 -15.20 -4.42 8.65
N ALA A 180 -15.68 -4.19 9.88
CA ALA A 180 -15.90 -2.86 10.44
C ALA A 180 -14.56 -2.20 10.77
N GLY A 181 -14.56 -0.87 10.91
CA GLY A 181 -13.37 -0.10 11.24
C GLY A 181 -12.34 -0.03 10.10
N ALA A 182 -12.80 -0.05 8.86
CA ALA A 182 -11.92 0.11 7.71
C ALA A 182 -11.16 1.44 7.76
N PRO A 183 -9.88 1.44 7.34
CA PRO A 183 -9.19 2.69 7.05
C PRO A 183 -9.99 3.55 6.08
N ARG A 184 -10.00 4.87 6.33
CA ARG A 184 -10.57 5.88 5.44
C ARG A 184 -9.66 6.13 4.25
N GLU A 185 -8.35 6.06 4.44
CA GLU A 185 -7.35 6.28 3.39
C GLU A 185 -6.32 5.15 3.37
N TYR A 186 -5.88 4.78 2.17
CA TYR A 186 -4.89 3.72 1.93
C TYR A 186 -3.79 4.23 1.00
N ILE A 187 -2.56 3.91 1.36
CA ILE A 187 -1.36 4.13 0.55
C ILE A 187 -0.74 2.75 0.28
N PRO A 188 -0.95 2.18 -0.92
CA PRO A 188 -0.34 0.90 -1.27
C PRO A 188 1.18 0.97 -1.17
N LEU A 189 1.77 0.08 -0.37
CA LEU A 189 3.22 0.07 -0.12
C LEU A 189 3.95 -0.66 -1.25
N GLN A 190 4.90 0.05 -1.86
CA GLN A 190 5.73 -0.44 -2.94
C GLN A 190 7.13 0.20 -2.88
N ARG A 191 8.16 -0.54 -3.31
CA ARG A 191 9.52 0.02 -3.44
C ARG A 191 9.69 0.82 -4.73
N GLY A 192 8.79 0.64 -5.69
CA GLY A 192 8.82 1.30 -6.99
C GLY A 192 9.89 0.80 -7.96
N LEU A 193 9.70 1.17 -9.22
CA LEU A 193 10.41 0.61 -10.36
C LEU A 193 11.92 0.84 -10.29
N LEU A 194 12.35 2.04 -9.87
CA LEU A 194 13.78 2.36 -9.78
C LEU A 194 14.53 1.52 -8.74
N ARG A 195 13.80 0.88 -7.81
CA ARG A 195 14.33 -0.04 -6.80
C ARG A 195 14.03 -1.51 -7.14
N GLY A 196 13.70 -1.81 -8.39
CA GLY A 196 13.50 -3.17 -8.89
C GLY A 196 12.14 -3.76 -8.54
N ASP A 197 11.17 -2.93 -8.17
CA ASP A 197 9.81 -3.35 -7.83
C ASP A 197 8.82 -2.81 -8.86
N PRO A 198 8.43 -3.62 -9.86
CA PRO A 198 7.48 -3.21 -10.90
C PRO A 198 6.03 -3.07 -10.39
N GLY A 199 5.78 -3.39 -9.12
CA GLY A 199 4.46 -3.35 -8.49
C GLY A 199 3.94 -4.73 -8.12
N VAL A 200 2.70 -4.75 -7.63
CA VAL A 200 2.00 -5.93 -7.13
C VAL A 200 0.87 -6.30 -8.10
N SER A 201 0.65 -7.60 -8.32
CA SER A 201 -0.46 -8.11 -9.11
C SER A 201 -1.78 -7.99 -8.35
N PHE A 202 -2.81 -7.42 -8.98
CA PHE A 202 -4.16 -7.37 -8.40
C PHE A 202 -4.80 -8.76 -8.22
N GLN A 203 -4.38 -9.75 -9.00
CA GLN A 203 -4.94 -11.10 -8.94
C GLN A 203 -4.29 -11.96 -7.86
N SER A 204 -2.95 -11.95 -7.80
CA SER A 204 -2.21 -12.80 -6.86
C SER A 204 -1.80 -12.10 -5.59
N ARG A 205 -1.91 -10.77 -5.53
CA ARG A 205 -1.37 -9.90 -4.46
C ARG A 205 0.12 -10.11 -4.19
N ARG A 206 0.85 -10.57 -5.21
CA ARG A 206 2.29 -10.81 -5.14
C ARG A 206 3.07 -9.81 -5.97
N PRO A 207 4.32 -9.49 -5.60
CA PRO A 207 5.20 -8.70 -6.43
C PRO A 207 5.34 -9.33 -7.83
N VAL A 208 5.13 -8.53 -8.87
CA VAL A 208 5.18 -9.01 -10.27
C VAL A 208 6.58 -9.56 -10.60
N ALA A 209 7.63 -9.01 -10.01
CA ALA A 209 9.00 -9.49 -10.17
C ALA A 209 9.19 -11.00 -9.88
N GLU A 210 8.41 -11.58 -8.96
CA GLU A 210 8.48 -13.02 -8.66
C GLU A 210 8.00 -13.89 -9.82
N THR A 211 7.01 -13.40 -10.57
CA THR A 211 6.41 -14.15 -11.68
C THR A 211 7.28 -14.13 -12.93
N LEU A 212 8.16 -13.13 -13.08
CA LEU A 212 9.03 -12.97 -14.25
C LEU A 212 10.29 -13.86 -14.20
N LEU A 213 10.66 -14.35 -13.03
CA LEU A 213 11.89 -15.13 -12.81
C LEU A 213 11.64 -16.65 -12.76
N ARG A 214 10.44 -17.10 -13.14
CA ARG A 214 10.02 -18.51 -13.05
C ARG A 214 10.09 -19.22 -14.39
#